data_AF-A0A0F9BZC3-F1
#
_entry.id   AF-A0A0F9BZC3-F1
#
_cell.length_a   1.000
_cell.length_b   1.000
_cell.length_c   1.000
_cell.angle_alpha   90.00
_cell.angle_beta   90.00
_cell.angle_gamma   90.00
#
_symmetry.space_group_name_H-M   'P 1'
#
loop_
_entity.id
_entity.type
_entity.pdbx_description
1 polymer ?
#
loop_
_entity_poly.entity_id
_entity_poly.type
_entity_poly.pdbx_seq_one_letter_code
_entity_poly.pdbx_strand_id
1 'polypeptide(L)'
;MVRHVLEGSRFDPEILKQVKRPRDAIPLSQTAYRSMWVPIEHAKTTWISVVIPLWILAVDQETKIALIGNRAEDAQKPMAVVKWHIENNQLLRADFPELRPDFKAGWSDERIFVERRDRSKDPSTQTSGITGTIQGARMDVVLGDDVQNRKRALSDTMNHADQENWQEVIENRVVDGGICATYGTLQTARDLIATMSRSPGYRHLHLSAYDTDGRYGQKGAPIWMPRKRLKLARKRQGERRFARKYLNKSKDEGGKQLKAKWLHFA
;
A
#
# COMPACT_ATOMS: atom_id res chain seq x y z
N MET A 1 -6.29 1.43 -8.56
CA MET A 1 -5.22 1.30 -7.56
C MET A 1 -4.09 2.28 -7.84
N VAL A 2 -3.30 2.10 -8.91
CA VAL A 2 -2.17 3.00 -9.24
C VAL A 2 -2.57 4.46 -9.30
N ARG A 3 -3.60 4.79 -10.10
CA ARG A 3 -4.14 6.15 -10.16
C ARG A 3 -4.52 6.69 -8.78
N HIS A 4 -5.15 5.90 -7.91
CA HIS A 4 -5.52 6.37 -6.57
C HIS A 4 -4.30 6.75 -5.72
N VAL A 5 -3.20 6.01 -5.84
CA VAL A 5 -1.95 6.30 -5.11
C VAL A 5 -1.29 7.56 -5.64
N LEU A 6 -1.14 7.66 -6.97
CA LEU A 6 -0.36 8.73 -7.60
C LEU A 6 -1.16 10.00 -7.87
N GLU A 7 -2.49 9.95 -7.92
CA GLU A 7 -3.32 11.08 -8.36
C GLU A 7 -3.11 12.30 -7.47
N GLY A 8 -2.76 13.40 -8.13
CA GLY A 8 -2.47 14.67 -7.48
C GLY A 8 -1.18 14.65 -6.65
N SER A 9 -0.26 13.72 -6.90
CA SER A 9 1.11 13.71 -6.37
C SER A 9 2.11 14.20 -7.44
N ARG A 10 3.33 14.57 -7.06
CA ARG A 10 4.38 14.94 -8.04
C ARG A 10 4.79 13.81 -8.99
N PHE A 11 4.39 12.57 -8.67
CA PHE A 11 4.66 11.36 -9.47
C PHE A 11 3.47 10.97 -10.36
N ASP A 12 2.39 11.78 -10.37
CA ASP A 12 1.23 11.57 -11.23
C ASP A 12 1.64 11.70 -12.71
N PRO A 13 1.43 10.68 -13.56
CA PRO A 13 1.74 10.75 -14.98
C PRO A 13 1.14 11.96 -15.70
N GLU A 14 -0.05 12.43 -15.33
CA GLU A 14 -0.67 13.60 -15.98
C GLU A 14 -0.01 14.92 -15.57
N ILE A 15 0.54 14.99 -14.36
CA ILE A 15 1.35 16.14 -13.91
C ILE A 15 2.73 16.07 -14.56
N LEU A 16 3.33 14.88 -14.62
CA LEU A 16 4.65 14.66 -15.21
C LEU A 16 4.72 15.03 -16.70
N LYS A 17 3.62 14.91 -17.45
CA LYS A 17 3.54 15.41 -18.85
C LYS A 17 3.71 16.92 -18.98
N GLN A 18 3.45 17.68 -17.93
CA GLN A 18 3.43 19.14 -17.94
C GLN A 18 4.76 19.74 -17.48
N VAL A 19 5.67 18.92 -16.96
CA VAL A 19 6.93 19.37 -16.36
C VAL A 19 8.11 18.75 -17.11
N LYS A 20 9.19 19.52 -17.27
CA LYS A 20 10.38 19.03 -17.96
C LYS A 20 11.12 17.96 -17.17
N ARG A 21 11.07 18.03 -15.83
CA ARG A 21 11.65 17.02 -14.93
C ARG A 21 10.70 16.77 -13.76
N PRO A 22 10.72 15.56 -13.18
CA PRO A 22 9.82 15.20 -12.08
C PRO A 22 10.04 16.00 -10.80
N ARG A 23 11.29 16.38 -10.49
CA ARG A 23 11.60 17.30 -9.38
C ARG A 23 11.21 18.75 -9.65
N ASP A 24 11.02 19.11 -10.91
CA ASP A 24 10.51 20.42 -11.33
C ASP A 24 8.97 20.45 -11.22
N ALA A 25 8.34 19.31 -10.91
CA ALA A 25 6.93 19.27 -10.55
C ALA A 25 6.70 20.09 -9.29
N ILE A 26 5.59 20.83 -9.32
CA ILE A 26 5.20 21.76 -8.25
C ILE A 26 5.23 20.99 -6.93
N PRO A 27 6.05 21.41 -5.94
CA PRO A 27 5.98 20.85 -4.60
C PRO A 27 4.55 21.01 -4.11
N LEU A 28 3.87 19.90 -3.94
CA LEU A 28 2.51 19.93 -3.43
C LEU A 28 2.62 20.32 -1.97
N SER A 29 1.89 21.35 -1.57
CA SER A 29 1.88 21.80 -0.17
C SER A 29 1.19 20.79 0.77
N GLN A 30 0.48 19.79 0.22
CA GLN A 30 -0.27 18.82 1.00
C GLN A 30 0.14 17.38 0.68
N THR A 31 0.49 16.64 1.72
CA THR A 31 0.81 15.20 1.66
C THR A 31 -0.41 14.37 1.28
N ALA A 32 -0.21 13.41 0.38
CA ALA A 32 -1.24 12.52 -0.14
C ALA A 32 -1.42 11.28 0.75
N TYR A 33 -2.33 11.36 1.73
CA TYR A 33 -2.73 10.21 2.54
C TYR A 33 -3.77 9.34 1.80
N ARG A 34 -3.50 8.04 1.68
CA ARG A 34 -4.30 7.08 0.90
C ARG A 34 -4.56 5.80 1.69
N SER A 35 -5.80 5.33 1.68
CA SER A 35 -6.15 4.01 2.20
C SER A 35 -6.90 3.20 1.13
N MET A 36 -6.62 1.90 1.04
CA MET A 36 -7.29 1.04 0.06
C MET A 36 -7.67 -0.32 0.64
N TRP A 37 -8.93 -0.70 0.44
CA TRP A 37 -9.35 -2.08 0.65
C TRP A 37 -9.34 -2.81 -0.67
N VAL A 38 -8.46 -3.80 -0.77
CA VAL A 38 -8.24 -4.54 -2.00
C VAL A 38 -8.44 -6.03 -1.74
N PRO A 39 -9.29 -6.72 -2.51
CA PRO A 39 -9.52 -8.13 -2.28
C PRO A 39 -8.26 -8.97 -2.53
N ILE A 40 -8.24 -10.16 -1.95
CA ILE A 40 -7.12 -11.09 -2.18
C ILE A 40 -6.97 -11.43 -3.67
N GLU A 41 -5.75 -11.74 -4.12
CA GLU A 41 -5.44 -12.07 -5.51
C GLU A 41 -5.80 -10.96 -6.54
N HIS A 42 -5.64 -9.69 -6.17
CA HIS A 42 -5.83 -8.53 -7.06
C HIS A 42 -4.52 -7.81 -7.43
N ALA A 43 -3.38 -8.51 -7.31
CA ALA A 43 -2.04 -8.00 -7.64
C ALA A 43 -1.67 -6.65 -6.98
N LYS A 44 -2.24 -6.37 -5.80
CA LYS A 44 -1.99 -5.13 -5.06
C LYS A 44 -0.51 -4.94 -4.74
N THR A 45 0.15 -5.99 -4.25
CA THR A 45 1.58 -6.01 -3.94
C THR A 45 2.42 -5.75 -5.19
N THR A 46 2.08 -6.38 -6.31
CA THR A 46 2.79 -6.16 -7.59
C THR A 46 2.67 -4.71 -8.05
N TRP A 47 1.46 -4.17 -8.13
CA TRP A 47 1.28 -2.81 -8.63
C TRP A 47 1.80 -1.75 -7.68
N ILE A 48 1.49 -1.87 -6.39
CA ILE A 48 1.74 -0.80 -5.44
C ILE A 48 3.10 -0.97 -4.76
N SER A 49 3.55 -2.19 -4.44
CA SER A 49 4.84 -2.41 -3.76
C SER A 49 6.03 -2.66 -4.70
N VAL A 50 5.79 -2.90 -6.00
CA VAL A 50 6.87 -3.14 -6.99
C VAL A 50 6.84 -2.11 -8.11
N VAL A 51 5.74 -2.03 -8.87
CA VAL A 51 5.66 -1.17 -10.07
C VAL A 51 5.74 0.31 -9.69
N ILE A 52 5.01 0.75 -8.67
CA ILE A 52 5.05 2.16 -8.24
C ILE A 52 6.45 2.57 -7.73
N PRO A 53 7.13 1.82 -6.85
CA PRO A 53 8.51 2.15 -6.46
C PRO A 53 9.48 2.21 -7.63
N LEU A 54 9.40 1.26 -8.58
CA LEU A 54 10.22 1.29 -9.79
C LEU A 54 9.95 2.55 -10.63
N TRP A 55 8.67 2.88 -10.86
CA TRP A 55 8.28 4.09 -11.57
C TRP A 55 8.84 5.33 -10.90
N ILE A 56 8.68 5.43 -9.58
CA ILE A 56 9.13 6.59 -8.81
C ILE A 56 10.65 6.75 -8.87
N LEU A 57 11.42 5.67 -8.70
CA LEU A 57 12.89 5.72 -8.79
C LEU A 57 13.40 5.96 -10.21
N ALA A 58 12.70 5.45 -11.22
CA ALA A 58 13.02 5.69 -12.63
C ALA A 58 12.86 7.17 -13.00
N VAL A 59 11.82 7.78 -12.45
CA VAL A 59 11.43 9.17 -12.68
C VAL A 59 12.28 10.13 -11.81
N ASP A 60 12.57 9.78 -10.56
CA ASP A 60 13.35 10.60 -9.63
C ASP A 60 14.17 9.75 -8.65
N GLN A 61 15.46 9.57 -8.94
CA GLN A 61 16.39 8.76 -8.15
C GLN A 61 16.66 9.34 -6.74
N GLU A 62 16.40 10.64 -6.52
CA GLU A 62 16.59 11.29 -5.22
C GLU A 62 15.50 10.90 -4.22
N THR A 63 14.39 10.35 -4.70
CA THR A 63 13.24 9.99 -3.87
C THR A 63 13.61 8.91 -2.84
N LYS A 64 13.10 9.07 -1.62
CA LYS A 64 13.26 8.11 -0.51
C LYS A 64 11.94 7.40 -0.25
N ILE A 65 11.94 6.08 -0.41
CA ILE A 65 10.76 5.23 -0.32
C ILE A 65 10.88 4.30 0.90
N ALA A 66 9.81 4.18 1.68
CA ALA A 66 9.69 3.15 2.71
C ALA A 66 8.57 2.16 2.36
N LEU A 67 8.92 0.88 2.29
CA LEU A 67 7.97 -0.22 2.18
C LEU A 67 7.70 -0.78 3.58
N ILE A 68 6.44 -0.73 3.99
CA ILE A 68 6.01 -1.18 5.32
C ILE A 68 5.20 -2.46 5.17
N GLY A 69 5.60 -3.50 5.90
CA GLY A 69 4.84 -4.74 6.02
C GLY A 69 4.34 -4.94 7.45
N ASN A 70 3.60 -6.02 7.68
CA ASN A 70 3.33 -6.48 9.05
C ASN A 70 4.63 -6.79 9.80
N ARG A 71 5.57 -7.41 9.09
CA ARG A 71 6.95 -7.61 9.50
C ARG A 71 7.88 -7.10 8.41
N ALA A 72 9.14 -6.84 8.76
CA ALA A 72 10.12 -6.35 7.79
C ALA A 72 10.29 -7.32 6.61
N GLU A 73 10.30 -8.63 6.88
CA GLU A 73 10.48 -9.67 5.86
C GLU A 73 9.32 -9.72 4.86
N ASP A 74 8.14 -9.23 5.23
CA ASP A 74 7.00 -9.16 4.31
C ASP A 74 7.19 -8.02 3.29
N ALA A 75 7.83 -6.90 3.69
CA ALA A 75 8.21 -5.80 2.80
C ALA A 75 9.50 -6.07 2.00
N GLN A 76 10.40 -6.93 2.50
CA GLN A 76 11.60 -7.37 1.77
C GLN A 76 11.28 -8.17 0.50
N LYS A 77 10.15 -8.89 0.47
CA LYS A 77 9.74 -9.66 -0.71
C LYS A 77 9.52 -8.78 -1.96
N PRO A 78 8.66 -7.74 -1.93
CA PRO A 78 8.54 -6.84 -3.08
C PRO A 78 9.83 -6.05 -3.34
N MET A 79 10.59 -5.67 -2.31
CA MET A 79 11.91 -5.05 -2.48
C MET A 79 12.86 -5.92 -3.32
N ALA A 80 12.91 -7.22 -3.06
CA ALA A 80 13.75 -8.14 -3.82
C ALA A 80 13.40 -8.15 -5.32
N VAL A 81 12.10 -8.01 -5.66
CA VAL A 81 11.65 -7.90 -7.06
C VAL A 81 12.06 -6.55 -7.66
N VAL A 82 11.95 -5.45 -6.90
CA VAL A 82 12.44 -4.13 -7.31
C VAL A 82 13.95 -4.17 -7.59
N LYS A 83 14.75 -4.75 -6.68
CA LYS A 83 16.19 -4.96 -6.87
C LYS A 83 16.50 -5.71 -8.16
N TRP A 84 15.83 -6.85 -8.34
CA TRP A 84 16.03 -7.69 -9.51
C TRP A 84 15.75 -6.92 -10.81
N HIS A 85 14.69 -6.11 -10.85
CA HIS A 85 14.39 -5.29 -12.02
C HIS A 85 15.46 -4.23 -12.29
N ILE A 86 15.93 -3.52 -11.26
CA ILE A 86 16.98 -2.51 -11.40
C ILE A 86 18.28 -3.14 -11.92
N GLU A 87 18.63 -4.33 -11.42
CA GLU A 87 19.84 -5.05 -11.82
C GLU A 87 19.73 -5.66 -13.23
N ASN A 88 18.62 -6.32 -13.54
CA ASN A 88 18.58 -7.32 -14.62
C ASN A 88 17.58 -6.99 -15.75
N ASN A 89 16.64 -6.06 -15.55
CA ASN A 89 15.63 -5.77 -16.56
C ASN A 89 16.18 -4.89 -17.69
N GLN A 90 16.46 -5.51 -18.84
CA GLN A 90 17.02 -4.82 -20.01
C GLN A 90 16.08 -3.75 -20.57
N LEU A 91 14.75 -3.97 -20.54
CA LEU A 91 13.77 -2.98 -21.02
C LEU A 91 13.76 -1.76 -20.10
N LEU A 92 13.76 -1.99 -18.78
CA LEU A 92 13.84 -0.90 -17.80
C LEU A 92 15.13 -0.09 -17.99
N ARG A 93 16.27 -0.77 -18.20
CA ARG A 93 17.56 -0.11 -18.46
C ARG A 93 17.59 0.65 -19.78
N ALA A 94 16.88 0.16 -20.80
CA ALA A 94 16.77 0.83 -22.10
C ALA A 94 15.95 2.12 -21.98
N ASP A 95 14.86 2.09 -21.22
CA ASP A 95 13.98 3.25 -21.03
C ASP A 95 14.54 4.25 -20.01
N PHE A 96 15.24 3.78 -18.98
CA PHE A 96 15.78 4.58 -17.86
C PHE A 96 17.25 4.21 -17.56
N PRO A 97 18.19 4.56 -18.44
CA PRO A 97 19.60 4.17 -18.32
C PRO A 97 20.33 4.75 -17.09
N GLU A 98 19.79 5.79 -16.49
CA GLU A 98 20.27 6.45 -15.26
C GLU A 98 19.87 5.71 -13.97
N LEU A 99 18.82 4.87 -14.01
CA LEU A 99 18.39 4.09 -12.85
C LEU A 99 19.34 2.90 -12.67
N ARG A 100 20.35 3.08 -11.82
CA ARG A 100 21.42 2.09 -11.59
C ARG A 100 21.58 1.79 -10.10
N PRO A 101 21.95 0.56 -9.73
CA PRO A 101 22.28 0.23 -8.35
C PRO A 101 23.59 0.90 -7.92
N ASP A 102 23.60 1.49 -6.73
CA ASP A 102 24.81 1.92 -6.03
C ASP A 102 25.23 0.86 -5.01
N PHE A 103 25.94 -0.16 -5.51
CA PHE A 103 26.46 -1.25 -4.69
C PHE A 103 27.45 -0.79 -3.60
N LYS A 104 28.09 0.38 -3.77
CA LYS A 104 29.05 0.92 -2.80
C LYS A 104 28.34 1.56 -1.62
N ALA A 105 27.21 2.23 -1.85
CA ALA A 105 26.40 2.83 -0.79
C ALA A 105 25.59 1.79 0.00
N GLY A 106 25.07 0.75 -0.68
CA GLY A 106 24.46 -0.41 -0.03
C GLY A 106 23.35 -1.06 -0.84
N TRP A 107 23.27 -2.40 -0.76
CA TRP A 107 22.34 -3.17 -1.58
C TRP A 107 21.85 -4.46 -0.87
N SER A 108 21.32 -4.30 0.34
CA SER A 108 20.81 -5.41 1.15
C SER A 108 19.30 -5.62 0.94
N ASP A 109 18.70 -6.57 1.66
CA ASP A 109 17.25 -6.79 1.59
C ASP A 109 16.47 -5.71 2.34
N GLU A 110 17.08 -5.15 3.38
CA GLU A 110 16.50 -4.09 4.21
C GLU A 110 16.57 -2.70 3.56
N ARG A 111 17.61 -2.45 2.76
CA ARG A 111 17.90 -1.14 2.19
C ARG A 111 18.68 -1.24 0.89
N ILE A 112 18.29 -0.39 -0.05
CA ILE A 112 18.93 -0.27 -1.36
C ILE A 112 19.20 1.20 -1.67
N PHE A 113 20.31 1.44 -2.37
CA PHE A 113 20.73 2.75 -2.83
C PHE A 113 20.85 2.71 -4.35
N VAL A 114 20.17 3.60 -5.06
CA VAL A 114 20.41 3.83 -6.48
C VAL A 114 21.38 4.99 -6.67
N GLU A 115 22.05 5.03 -7.81
CA GLU A 115 22.93 6.16 -8.17
C GLU A 115 22.12 7.46 -8.16
N ARG A 116 22.61 8.43 -7.39
CA ARG A 116 22.01 9.76 -7.20
C ARG A 116 23.01 10.83 -7.60
N ARG A 117 22.53 12.04 -7.87
CA ARG A 117 23.38 13.21 -8.12
C ARG A 117 24.02 13.67 -6.81
N ASP A 118 23.21 13.71 -5.76
CA ASP A 118 23.64 14.15 -4.45
C ASP A 118 23.90 12.94 -3.54
N ARG A 119 25.02 12.98 -2.82
CA ARG A 119 25.35 11.91 -1.88
C ARG A 119 24.42 12.00 -0.66
N SER A 120 23.49 11.06 -0.55
CA SER A 120 22.63 10.92 0.62
C SER A 120 23.08 9.75 1.50
N LYS A 121 23.02 9.94 2.83
CA LYS A 121 23.17 8.84 3.79
C LYS A 121 21.92 7.96 3.90
N ASP A 122 20.78 8.46 3.43
CA ASP A 122 19.49 7.79 3.53
C ASP A 122 19.27 6.88 2.30
N PRO A 123 18.74 5.66 2.47
CA PRO A 123 18.51 4.74 1.36
C PRO A 123 17.48 5.27 0.36
N SER A 124 17.57 4.79 -0.88
CA SER A 124 16.57 5.04 -1.93
C SER A 124 15.29 4.30 -1.68
N THR A 125 15.39 3.06 -1.23
CA THR A 125 14.24 2.34 -0.69
C THR A 125 14.69 1.56 0.53
N GLN A 126 13.86 1.55 1.57
CA GLN A 126 14.04 0.71 2.74
C GLN A 126 12.76 -0.06 3.09
N THR A 127 12.93 -1.12 3.86
CA THR A 127 11.82 -1.93 4.37
C THR A 127 11.71 -1.83 5.88
N SER A 128 10.49 -1.84 6.41
CA SER A 128 10.27 -1.97 7.85
C SER A 128 8.98 -2.74 8.15
N GLY A 129 8.89 -3.27 9.37
CA GLY A 129 7.64 -3.75 9.92
C GLY A 129 6.81 -2.58 10.46
N ILE A 130 5.51 -2.79 10.66
CA ILE A 130 4.61 -1.72 11.13
C ILE A 130 4.98 -1.16 12.50
N THR A 131 5.66 -1.92 13.36
CA THR A 131 6.21 -1.46 14.65
C THR A 131 7.73 -1.36 14.63
N GLY A 132 8.35 -1.44 13.46
CA GLY A 132 9.80 -1.38 13.28
C GLY A 132 10.28 0.06 13.17
N THR A 133 11.60 0.22 13.27
CA THR A 133 12.24 1.52 13.07
C THR A 133 12.35 1.83 11.58
N ILE A 134 12.07 3.07 11.19
CA ILE A 134 12.35 3.61 9.86
C ILE A 134 13.65 4.41 9.96
N GLN A 135 14.68 4.07 9.17
CA GLN A 135 15.96 4.78 9.18
C GLN A 135 15.86 6.07 8.35
N GLY A 136 16.58 7.12 8.76
CA GLY A 136 16.60 8.41 8.05
C GLY A 136 15.58 9.43 8.56
N ALA A 137 15.80 10.71 8.21
CA ALA A 137 15.05 11.80 8.80
C ALA A 137 13.64 11.95 8.19
N ARG A 138 13.50 11.80 6.87
CA ARG A 138 12.23 12.03 6.14
C ARG A 138 12.12 11.20 4.86
N MET A 139 10.92 10.74 4.55
CA MET A 139 10.55 9.94 3.38
C MET A 139 9.67 10.75 2.43
N ASP A 140 9.85 10.58 1.14
CA ASP A 140 8.94 11.13 0.13
C ASP A 140 7.71 10.23 -0.05
N VAL A 141 7.89 8.92 0.11
CA VAL A 141 6.86 7.92 -0.20
C VAL A 141 6.89 6.81 0.84
N VAL A 142 5.74 6.54 1.45
CA VAL A 142 5.52 5.41 2.37
C VAL A 142 4.39 4.54 1.83
N LEU A 143 4.66 3.24 1.68
CA LEU A 143 3.71 2.27 1.14
C LEU A 143 3.59 1.08 2.08
N GLY A 144 2.44 0.94 2.75
CA GLY A 144 2.10 -0.16 3.63
C GLY A 144 1.27 -1.24 2.95
N ASP A 145 1.85 -2.43 2.73
CA ASP A 145 1.14 -3.60 2.18
C ASP A 145 0.77 -4.61 3.27
N ASP A 146 -0.53 -4.90 3.41
CA ASP A 146 -1.08 -5.87 4.38
C ASP A 146 -0.43 -5.74 5.78
N VAL A 147 -0.28 -4.50 6.25
CA VAL A 147 0.49 -4.14 7.46
C VAL A 147 -0.08 -4.73 8.75
N GLN A 148 -1.34 -5.15 8.73
CA GLN A 148 -1.95 -5.92 9.82
C GLN A 148 -2.43 -7.28 9.33
N ASN A 149 -2.28 -8.27 10.22
CA ASN A 149 -2.97 -9.55 10.10
C ASN A 149 -4.13 -9.60 11.09
N ARG A 150 -4.99 -10.61 10.94
CA ARG A 150 -6.15 -10.81 11.83
C ARG A 150 -5.78 -10.91 13.31
N LYS A 151 -4.66 -11.55 13.67
CA LYS A 151 -4.26 -11.71 15.08
C LYS A 151 -3.97 -10.33 15.70
N ARG A 152 -3.21 -9.49 15.01
CA ARG A 152 -2.93 -8.11 15.41
C ARG A 152 -4.21 -7.29 15.50
N ALA A 153 -5.03 -7.30 14.45
CA ALA A 153 -6.25 -6.51 14.37
C ALA A 153 -7.36 -6.90 15.39
N LEU A 154 -7.28 -8.09 15.99
CA LEU A 154 -8.19 -8.54 17.07
C LEU A 154 -7.61 -8.34 18.47
N SER A 155 -6.31 -8.16 18.60
CA SER A 155 -5.65 -7.90 19.89
C SER A 155 -5.71 -6.40 20.15
N ASP A 156 -6.36 -5.99 21.24
CA ASP A 156 -6.51 -4.57 21.55
C ASP A 156 -5.13 -3.89 21.73
N THR A 157 -4.20 -4.55 22.43
CA THR A 157 -2.82 -4.05 22.61
C THR A 157 -2.05 -3.93 21.30
N MET A 158 -2.02 -4.99 20.47
CA MET A 158 -1.25 -4.95 19.22
C MET A 158 -1.88 -3.98 18.22
N ASN A 159 -3.21 -3.95 18.13
CA ASN A 159 -3.92 -3.05 17.22
C ASN A 159 -3.69 -1.58 17.60
N HIS A 160 -3.73 -1.27 18.91
CA HIS A 160 -3.44 0.08 19.38
C HIS A 160 -2.01 0.50 19.04
N ALA A 161 -1.02 -0.35 19.32
CA ALA A 161 0.38 -0.08 18.99
C ALA A 161 0.61 0.09 17.47
N ASP A 162 -0.04 -0.73 16.64
CA ASP A 162 0.05 -0.59 15.18
C ASP A 162 -0.59 0.73 14.69
N GLN A 163 -1.71 1.15 15.29
CA GLN A 163 -2.40 2.42 14.97
C GLN A 163 -1.56 3.63 15.39
N GLU A 164 -1.08 3.64 16.64
CA GLU A 164 -0.22 4.71 17.15
C GLU A 164 1.07 4.80 16.34
N ASN A 165 1.75 3.68 16.06
CA ASN A 165 2.99 3.75 15.29
C ASN A 165 2.73 4.25 13.86
N TRP A 166 1.61 3.88 13.23
CA TRP A 166 1.28 4.41 11.92
C TRP A 166 1.06 5.93 11.95
N GLN A 167 0.24 6.42 12.87
CA GLN A 167 -0.15 7.84 12.94
C GLN A 167 0.96 8.74 13.50
N GLU A 168 1.59 8.33 14.59
CA GLU A 168 2.54 9.18 15.33
C GLU A 168 3.98 9.04 14.83
N VAL A 169 4.33 7.90 14.22
CA VAL A 169 5.70 7.64 13.77
C VAL A 169 5.78 7.62 12.25
N ILE A 170 5.00 6.77 11.58
CA ILE A 170 5.14 6.55 10.13
C ILE A 170 4.69 7.77 9.32
N GLU A 171 3.48 8.29 9.59
CA GLU A 171 2.95 9.47 8.88
C GLU A 171 3.85 10.69 9.08
N ASN A 172 4.33 10.91 10.32
CA ASN A 172 5.22 12.03 10.65
C ASN A 172 6.61 11.94 10.01
N ARG A 173 6.99 10.82 9.39
CA ARG A 173 8.23 10.72 8.60
C ARG A 173 8.04 11.20 7.17
N VAL A 174 6.82 11.36 6.68
CA VAL A 174 6.57 11.78 5.31
C VAL A 174 6.80 13.30 5.19
N VAL A 175 7.52 13.71 4.15
CA VAL A 175 7.69 15.14 3.82
C VAL A 175 6.39 15.76 3.34
N ASP A 176 6.30 17.08 3.43
CA ASP A 176 5.21 17.83 2.80
C ASP A 176 5.18 17.54 1.29
N GLY A 177 3.99 17.22 0.78
CA GLY A 177 3.81 16.84 -0.63
C GLY A 177 4.18 15.40 -0.97
N GLY A 178 4.59 14.60 0.03
CA GLY A 178 4.85 13.17 -0.13
C GLY A 178 3.59 12.33 -0.27
N ILE A 179 3.78 11.01 -0.35
CA ILE A 179 2.68 10.02 -0.39
C ILE A 179 2.76 9.13 0.84
N CYS A 180 1.66 8.96 1.56
CA CYS A 180 1.51 7.94 2.59
C CYS A 180 0.32 7.05 2.25
N ALA A 181 0.57 5.81 1.85
CA ALA A 181 -0.48 4.89 1.43
C ALA A 181 -0.47 3.59 2.21
N THR A 182 -1.62 3.15 2.69
CA THR A 182 -1.82 1.80 3.24
C THR A 182 -2.87 1.05 2.43
N TYR A 183 -2.61 -0.22 2.13
CA TYR A 183 -3.48 -1.06 1.33
C TYR A 183 -3.43 -2.49 1.81
N GLY A 184 -4.60 -3.13 1.77
CA GLY A 184 -4.70 -4.47 2.29
C GLY A 184 -6.02 -5.12 1.97
N THR A 185 -6.07 -6.43 2.20
CA THR A 185 -7.35 -7.10 2.36
C THR A 185 -7.85 -6.91 3.79
N LEU A 186 -9.09 -6.45 3.94
CA LEU A 186 -9.69 -6.14 5.24
C LEU A 186 -9.65 -7.36 6.18
N GLN A 187 -9.01 -7.22 7.34
CA GLN A 187 -8.91 -8.29 8.34
C GLN A 187 -10.05 -8.26 9.33
N THR A 188 -10.39 -7.07 9.84
CA THR A 188 -11.48 -6.84 10.79
C THR A 188 -12.07 -5.44 10.63
N ALA A 189 -13.20 -5.15 11.27
CA ALA A 189 -13.73 -3.79 11.33
C ALA A 189 -12.84 -2.82 12.14
N ARG A 190 -11.92 -3.35 12.96
CA ARG A 190 -10.98 -2.61 13.80
C ARG A 190 -9.58 -2.49 13.19
N ASP A 191 -9.37 -3.06 12.01
CA ASP A 191 -8.11 -3.04 11.27
C ASP A 191 -7.65 -1.59 10.99
N LEU A 192 -6.34 -1.35 10.97
CA LEU A 192 -5.71 -0.09 10.62
C LEU A 192 -6.26 0.46 9.31
N ILE A 193 -6.32 -0.37 8.25
CA ILE A 193 -6.84 0.10 6.95
C ILE A 193 -8.32 0.49 7.05
N ALA A 194 -9.06 -0.05 8.02
CA ALA A 194 -10.44 0.33 8.28
C ALA A 194 -10.54 1.61 9.10
N THR A 195 -9.64 1.84 10.04
CA THR A 195 -9.50 3.13 10.74
C THR A 195 -9.15 4.23 9.75
N MET A 196 -8.11 4.04 8.93
CA MET A 196 -7.70 5.02 7.91
C MET A 196 -8.77 5.29 6.86
N SER A 197 -9.64 4.32 6.54
CA SER A 197 -10.76 4.57 5.61
C SER A 197 -11.81 5.56 6.13
N ARG A 198 -11.86 5.74 7.46
CA ARG A 198 -12.83 6.61 8.16
C ARG A 198 -12.22 7.94 8.58
N SER A 199 -10.89 8.06 8.53
CA SER A 199 -10.17 9.28 8.89
C SER A 199 -10.37 10.36 7.81
N PRO A 200 -10.85 11.58 8.15
CA PRO A 200 -11.12 12.64 7.17
C PRO A 200 -9.91 13.06 6.33
N GLY A 201 -8.68 12.91 6.85
CA GLY A 201 -7.45 13.23 6.12
C GLY A 201 -7.07 12.21 5.04
N TYR A 202 -7.69 11.03 5.03
CA TYR A 202 -7.37 9.95 4.10
C TYR A 202 -8.35 9.87 2.94
N ARG A 203 -7.81 9.81 1.73
CA ARG A 203 -8.62 9.44 0.56
C ARG A 203 -8.71 7.92 0.46
N HIS A 204 -9.93 7.40 0.54
CA HIS A 204 -10.19 5.96 0.56
C HIS A 204 -10.63 5.39 -0.81
N LEU A 205 -10.15 4.19 -1.15
CA LEU A 205 -10.65 3.38 -2.26
C LEU A 205 -11.08 2.00 -1.77
N HIS A 206 -12.34 1.65 -2.00
CA HIS A 206 -12.88 0.32 -1.71
C HIS A 206 -13.04 -0.49 -3.00
N LEU A 207 -12.34 -1.62 -3.08
CA LEU A 207 -12.49 -2.60 -4.15
C LEU A 207 -13.15 -3.88 -3.63
N SER A 208 -14.02 -4.45 -4.47
CA SER A 208 -14.79 -5.66 -4.18
C SER A 208 -14.79 -6.59 -5.40
N ALA A 209 -14.85 -7.89 -5.14
CA ALA A 209 -14.97 -8.92 -6.16
C ALA A 209 -16.35 -9.01 -6.83
N TYR A 210 -17.29 -8.16 -6.44
CA TYR A 210 -18.50 -7.87 -7.19
C TYR A 210 -18.74 -6.37 -7.16
N ASP A 211 -19.34 -5.84 -8.23
CA ASP A 211 -19.82 -4.45 -8.23
C ASP A 211 -21.02 -4.26 -7.29
N THR A 212 -21.50 -3.02 -7.20
CA THR A 212 -22.62 -2.62 -6.34
C THR A 212 -23.92 -3.39 -6.64
N ASP A 213 -24.08 -3.87 -7.86
CA ASP A 213 -25.25 -4.64 -8.31
C ASP A 213 -25.07 -6.15 -8.10
N GLY A 214 -23.99 -6.56 -7.42
CA GLY A 214 -23.63 -7.96 -7.22
C GLY A 214 -23.18 -8.66 -8.50
N ARG A 215 -22.94 -7.90 -9.58
CA ARG A 215 -22.47 -8.46 -10.86
C ARG A 215 -20.95 -8.58 -10.79
N TYR A 216 -20.46 -9.62 -11.46
CA TYR A 216 -19.03 -9.73 -11.67
C TYR A 216 -18.63 -8.76 -12.78
N GLY A 217 -17.91 -7.71 -12.37
CA GLY A 217 -17.02 -6.92 -13.22
C GLY A 217 -17.67 -6.24 -14.42
N GLN A 218 -18.66 -5.35 -14.23
CA GLN A 218 -18.99 -4.37 -15.28
C GLN A 218 -19.05 -2.92 -14.82
N LYS A 219 -19.20 -2.62 -13.52
CA LYS A 219 -18.99 -1.26 -13.00
C LYS A 219 -18.07 -1.24 -11.79
N GLY A 220 -16.75 -1.09 -12.04
CA GLY A 220 -15.90 -0.40 -11.06
C GLY A 220 -14.58 -1.04 -10.60
N ALA A 221 -14.21 -2.26 -11.01
CA ALA A 221 -12.80 -2.67 -11.09
C ALA A 221 -12.63 -4.06 -11.71
N PRO A 222 -11.57 -4.29 -12.52
CA PRO A 222 -11.24 -5.60 -13.04
C PRO A 222 -10.75 -6.48 -11.89
N ILE A 223 -11.51 -7.52 -11.59
CA ILE A 223 -11.05 -8.57 -10.71
C ILE A 223 -10.12 -9.45 -11.53
N TRP A 224 -8.85 -9.49 -11.13
CA TRP A 224 -7.84 -10.32 -11.79
C TRP A 224 -8.11 -11.82 -11.59
N MET A 225 -9.06 -12.19 -10.74
CA MET A 225 -9.47 -13.58 -10.52
C MET A 225 -10.62 -14.01 -11.44
N PRO A 226 -10.48 -15.10 -12.21
CA PRO A 226 -11.57 -15.66 -13.02
C PRO A 226 -12.83 -16.00 -12.20
N ARG A 227 -14.02 -15.76 -12.78
CA ARG A 227 -15.34 -16.09 -12.20
C ARG A 227 -15.42 -17.49 -11.59
N LYS A 228 -14.86 -18.50 -12.28
CA LYS A 228 -14.86 -19.90 -11.82
C LYS A 228 -14.10 -20.05 -10.49
N ARG A 229 -12.96 -19.37 -10.33
CA ARG A 229 -12.13 -19.41 -9.12
C ARG A 229 -12.82 -18.72 -7.94
N LEU A 230 -13.49 -17.59 -8.17
CA LEU A 230 -14.30 -16.93 -7.14
C LEU A 230 -15.46 -17.81 -6.65
N LYS A 231 -16.19 -18.46 -7.56
CA LYS A 231 -17.27 -19.40 -7.19
C LYS A 231 -16.74 -20.56 -6.33
N LEU A 232 -15.61 -21.14 -6.72
CA LEU A 232 -14.96 -22.20 -5.94
C LEU A 232 -14.49 -21.70 -4.58
N ALA A 233 -13.87 -20.51 -4.52
CA ALA A 233 -13.43 -19.89 -3.28
C ALA A 233 -14.61 -19.63 -2.33
N ARG A 234 -15.75 -19.16 -2.86
CA ARG A 234 -16.99 -18.95 -2.10
C ARG A 234 -17.52 -20.27 -1.52
N LYS A 235 -17.61 -21.32 -2.33
CA LYS A 235 -18.04 -22.66 -1.89
C LYS A 235 -17.13 -23.23 -0.80
N ARG A 236 -15.81 -23.10 -0.96
CA ARG A 236 -14.81 -23.65 -0.03
C ARG A 236 -14.73 -22.89 1.29
N GLN A 237 -14.79 -21.55 1.26
CA GLN A 237 -14.52 -20.71 2.42
C GLN A 237 -15.78 -20.33 3.21
N GLY A 238 -16.96 -20.51 2.61
CA GLY A 238 -18.23 -20.06 3.14
C GLY A 238 -18.43 -18.54 3.02
N GLU A 239 -19.69 -18.11 3.19
CA GLU A 239 -20.13 -16.73 2.93
C GLU A 239 -19.37 -15.69 3.76
N ARG A 240 -19.17 -15.93 5.07
CA ARG A 240 -18.53 -14.95 5.96
C ARG A 240 -17.07 -14.67 5.56
N ARG A 241 -16.28 -15.71 5.34
CA ARG A 241 -14.87 -15.55 4.93
C ARG A 241 -14.78 -14.96 3.53
N PHE A 242 -15.72 -15.35 2.65
CA PHE A 242 -15.77 -14.82 1.29
C PHE A 242 -16.09 -13.32 1.29
N ALA A 243 -17.13 -12.89 2.00
CA ALA A 243 -17.53 -11.49 2.11
C ALA A 243 -16.42 -10.60 2.67
N ARG A 244 -15.67 -11.11 3.65
CA ARG A 244 -14.51 -10.38 4.17
C ARG A 244 -13.36 -10.30 3.16
N LYS A 245 -12.84 -11.43 2.68
CA LYS A 245 -11.61 -11.47 1.87
C LYS A 245 -11.79 -10.98 0.42
N TYR A 246 -12.97 -11.20 -0.15
CA TYR A 246 -13.24 -10.93 -1.56
C TYR A 246 -14.13 -9.69 -1.74
N LEU A 247 -15.00 -9.35 -0.79
CA LEU A 247 -15.87 -8.17 -0.89
C LEU A 247 -15.42 -7.01 0.02
N ASN A 248 -14.45 -7.25 0.91
CA ASN A 248 -14.00 -6.30 1.92
C ASN A 248 -15.18 -5.71 2.74
N LYS A 249 -16.14 -6.55 3.13
CA LYS A 249 -17.29 -6.13 3.95
C LYS A 249 -16.92 -6.20 5.44
N SER A 250 -16.91 -5.04 6.11
CA SER A 250 -16.61 -4.92 7.55
C SER A 250 -17.74 -5.39 8.47
N LYS A 251 -19.00 -5.34 7.99
CA LYS A 251 -20.21 -5.62 8.79
C LYS A 251 -20.45 -7.10 9.14
N ASP A 252 -19.71 -8.04 8.56
CA ASP A 252 -19.94 -9.49 8.77
C ASP A 252 -19.16 -10.09 9.96
N GLU A 253 -18.46 -9.27 10.76
CA GLU A 253 -17.72 -9.74 11.94
C GLU A 253 -18.49 -9.62 13.25
N GLY A 254 -19.41 -8.65 13.34
CA GLY A 254 -20.40 -8.63 14.39
C GLY A 254 -21.40 -9.75 14.11
N GLY A 255 -21.09 -10.98 14.51
CA GLY A 255 -22.05 -12.07 14.42
C GLY A 255 -23.31 -11.60 15.13
N LYS A 256 -24.38 -11.30 14.36
CA LYS A 256 -25.63 -10.63 14.78
C LYS A 256 -25.68 -10.47 16.31
N GLN A 257 -25.00 -9.43 16.82
CA GLN A 257 -25.15 -9.08 18.23
C GLN A 257 -26.66 -8.87 18.41
N LEU A 258 -27.22 -9.52 19.44
CA LEU A 258 -28.64 -9.58 19.77
C LEU A 258 -29.43 -8.47 19.09
N LYS A 259 -30.30 -8.81 18.13
CA LYS A 259 -31.14 -7.77 17.53
C LYS A 259 -31.95 -7.15 18.66
N ALA A 260 -32.05 -5.82 18.74
CA ALA A 260 -32.83 -5.16 19.79
C ALA A 260 -34.26 -5.73 19.91
N LYS A 261 -34.85 -6.14 18.78
CA LYS A 261 -36.15 -6.84 18.71
C LYS A 261 -36.21 -8.24 19.34
N TRP A 262 -35.10 -8.79 19.81
CA TRP A 262 -35.01 -10.07 20.53
C TRP A 262 -35.00 -9.86 22.05
N LEU A 263 -34.82 -8.63 22.51
CA LEU A 263 -34.96 -8.25 23.91
C LEU A 263 -36.41 -7.82 24.13
N HIS A 264 -37.28 -8.79 24.40
CA HIS A 264 -38.60 -8.49 24.96
C HIS A 264 -38.44 -8.34 26.47
N PHE A 265 -38.40 -7.10 26.95
CA PHE A 265 -38.61 -6.84 28.37
C PHE A 265 -40.13 -6.85 28.59
N ALA A 266 -40.59 -7.83 29.38
CA ALA A 266 -41.95 -7.87 29.91
C ALA A 266 -42.11 -6.81 31.00
#